data_AF-W9C107-F1
#
_entry.id   AF-W9C107-F1
#
_cell.length_a   1.000
_cell.length_b   1.000
_cell.length_c   1.000
_cell.angle_alpha   90.00
_cell.angle_beta   90.00
_cell.angle_gamma   90.00
#
_symmetry.space_group_name_H-M   'P 1'
#
loop_
_entity.id
_entity.type
_entity.pdbx_description
1 polymer ?
#
loop_
_entity_poly.entity_id
_entity_poly.type
_entity_poly.pdbx_seq_one_letter_code
_entity_poly.pdbx_strand_id
1 'polypeptide(L)' 'MTTSVTVKTCSWPVRVWTAPREIEDSDWENPVDVAPNSERTFYVHSGIDLCVRELPLPDQAE' A
#
# COMPACT_ATOMS: atom_id res chain seq x y z
N MET A 1 -17.49 7.29 5.62
CA MET A 1 -17.03 8.06 4.43
C MET A 1 -15.94 7.26 3.74
N THR A 2 -15.86 7.29 2.41
CA THR A 2 -14.82 6.59 1.63
C THR A 2 -14.02 7.62 0.83
N THR A 3 -12.69 7.51 0.88
CA THR A 3 -11.76 8.40 0.19
C THR A 3 -10.93 7.58 -0.80
N SER A 4 -10.77 8.09 -2.02
CA SER A 4 -9.86 7.51 -3.00
C SER A 4 -8.45 8.10 -2.83
N VAL A 5 -7.44 7.23 -2.75
CA VAL A 5 -6.03 7.62 -2.67
C VAL A 5 -5.28 6.97 -3.84
N THR A 6 -4.63 7.77 -4.66
CA THR A 6 -3.80 7.26 -5.76
C THR A 6 -2.34 7.22 -5.32
N VAL A 7 -1.74 6.04 -5.37
CA VAL A 7 -0.32 5.82 -5.13
C VAL A 7 0.37 5.72 -6.47
N LYS A 8 1.30 6.64 -6.73
CA LYS A 8 2.14 6.65 -7.93
C LYS A 8 3.58 6.32 -7.53
N THR A 9 4.14 5.30 -8.17
CA THR A 9 5.53 4.88 -7.97
C THR A 9 6.40 5.46 -9.08
N CYS A 10 7.63 5.79 -8.73
CA CYS A 10 8.66 6.20 -9.70
C CYS A 10 9.62 5.03 -9.92
N SER A 11 10.73 4.98 -9.19
CA SER A 11 11.79 4.01 -9.45
C SER A 11 11.67 2.69 -8.68
N TRP A 12 10.96 2.67 -7.55
CA TRP A 12 10.87 1.50 -6.66
C TRP A 12 9.47 0.93 -6.58
N PRO A 13 9.32 -0.41 -6.52
CA PRO A 13 8.06 -1.02 -6.12
C PRO A 13 7.71 -0.64 -4.69
N VAL A 14 6.41 -0.51 -4.40
CA VAL A 14 5.92 -0.28 -3.03
C VAL A 14 4.85 -1.29 -2.68
N ARG A 15 4.78 -1.68 -1.42
CA ARG A 15 3.69 -2.45 -0.83
C ARG A 15 2.73 -1.49 -0.16
N VAL A 16 1.46 -1.57 -0.53
CA VAL A 16 0.38 -0.76 0.04
C VAL A 16 -0.57 -1.69 0.78
N TRP A 17 -0.99 -1.31 1.97
CA TRP A 17 -1.99 -2.05 2.74
C TRP A 17 -2.82 -1.10 3.60
N THR A 18 -3.94 -1.59 4.09
CA THR A 18 -4.83 -0.84 4.99
C THR A 18 -4.70 -1.35 6.41
N ALA A 19 -4.72 -0.44 7.38
CA ALA A 19 -4.70 -0.79 8.80
C ALA A 19 -5.77 0.02 9.56
N PRO A 20 -6.59 -0.58 10.43
CA PRO A 20 -7.48 0.19 11.29
C PRO A 20 -6.67 1.06 12.26
N ARG A 21 -7.16 2.27 12.52
CA ARG A 21 -6.45 3.28 13.32
C ARG A 21 -6.32 2.90 14.81
N GLU A 22 -7.22 2.06 15.30
CA GLU A 22 -7.21 1.52 16.66
C GLU A 22 -6.81 0.04 16.57
N ILE A 23 -5.56 -0.25 16.91
CA ILE A 23 -4.98 -1.59 16.79
C ILE A 23 -5.36 -2.40 18.04
N GLU A 24 -6.49 -3.10 17.99
CA GLU A 24 -6.70 -4.34 18.74
C GLU A 24 -6.65 -5.48 17.72
N ASP A 25 -5.49 -6.15 17.62
CA ASP A 25 -5.29 -7.45 16.95
C ASP A 25 -5.79 -7.57 15.49
N SER A 26 -6.10 -6.45 14.81
CA SER A 26 -6.88 -6.50 13.59
C SER A 26 -6.06 -6.87 12.36
N ASP A 27 -6.57 -7.88 11.65
CA ASP A 27 -6.13 -8.38 10.36
C ASP A 27 -5.62 -7.26 9.43
N TRP A 28 -4.32 -7.33 9.14
CA TRP A 28 -3.66 -6.54 8.12
C TRP A 28 -4.24 -6.97 6.77
N GLU A 29 -5.18 -6.21 6.22
CA GLU A 29 -5.86 -6.65 5.02
C GLU A 29 -4.91 -6.65 3.81
N ASN A 30 -4.76 -7.84 3.23
CA ASN A 30 -4.22 -8.17 1.90
C ASN A 30 -3.29 -7.10 1.29
N PRO A 31 -1.98 -7.11 1.64
CA PRO A 31 -1.03 -6.19 1.06
C PRO A 31 -0.98 -6.32 -0.47
N VAL A 32 -0.90 -5.17 -1.13
CA VAL A 32 -0.87 -5.05 -2.58
C VAL A 32 0.47 -4.45 -3.00
N ASP A 33 1.20 -5.19 -3.82
CA ASP A 33 2.43 -4.68 -4.42
C ASP A 33 2.10 -3.85 -5.67
N VAL A 34 2.62 -2.63 -5.71
CA VAL A 34 2.51 -1.69 -6.83
C VAL A 34 3.88 -1.66 -7.50
N ALA A 35 3.91 -2.08 -8.77
CA ALA A 35 5.11 -2.11 -9.60
C ALA A 35 5.73 -0.69 -9.74
N PRO A 36 7.05 -0.58 -10.01
CA PRO A 36 7.67 0.71 -10.31
C PRO A 36 7.09 1.34 -11.58
N ASN A 37 7.20 2.66 -11.69
CA ASN A 37 6.70 3.48 -12.81
C ASN A 37 5.22 3.25 -13.12
N SER A 38 4.41 2.98 -12.10
CA SER A 38 3.00 2.69 -12.25
C SER A 38 2.17 3.53 -11.26
N GLU A 39 0.86 3.51 -11.43
CA GLU A 39 -0.05 4.12 -10.47
C GLU A 39 -1.22 3.19 -10.18
N ARG A 40 -1.70 3.25 -8.94
CA ARG A 40 -2.86 2.47 -8.50
C ARG A 40 -3.70 3.27 -7.52
N THR A 41 -5.01 3.22 -7.71
CA THR A 41 -5.98 3.88 -6.83
C THR A 41 -6.53 2.89 -5.81
N PHE A 42 -6.53 3.29 -4.54
CA PHE A 42 -7.07 2.56 -3.40
C PHE A 42 -8.27 3.33 -2.84
N TYR A 43 -9.29 2.60 -2.40
CA TYR A 43 -10.46 3.18 -1.73
C TYR A 43 -10.40 2.84 -0.25
N VAL A 44 -10.34 3.87 0.58
CA VAL A 44 -10.10 3.74 2.02
C VAL A 44 -11.30 4.31 2.77
N HIS A 45 -11.82 3.56 3.74
CA HIS A 45 -12.92 4.02 4.57
C HIS A 45 -12.40 4.84 5.76
N SER A 46 -13.23 5.76 6.26
CA SER A 46 -12.95 6.53 7.48
C SER A 46 -12.66 5.60 8.65
N GLY A 47 -11.57 5.85 9.38
CA GLY A 47 -11.11 4.98 10.48
C GLY A 47 -10.06 3.93 10.07
N ILE A 48 -9.74 3.87 8.78
CA ILE A 48 -8.68 3.03 8.22
C ILE A 48 -7.56 3.93 7.69
N ASP A 49 -6.33 3.64 8.09
CA ASP A 49 -5.12 4.24 7.56
C ASP A 49 -4.62 3.46 6.34
N LEU A 50 -4.10 4.17 5.34
CA LEU A 50 -3.39 3.57 4.21
C LEU A 50 -1.89 3.64 4.48
N CYS A 51 -1.26 2.49 4.59
CA CYS A 51 0.16 2.37 4.82
C CYS A 51 0.90 2.02 3.52
N VAL A 52 2.09 2.59 3.36
CA VAL A 52 2.95 2.39 2.18
C VAL A 52 4.37 2.06 2.65
N ARG A 53 4.98 1.04 2.07
CA ARG A 53 6.38 0.65 2.33
C ARG A 53 7.10 0.39 1.03
N GLU A 54 8.27 0.96 0.88
CA GLU A 54 9.16 0.63 -0.23
C GLU A 54 9.59 -0.84 -0.14
N LEU A 55 9.46 -1.55 -1.26
CA LEU A 55 10.04 -2.88 -1.41
C LEU A 55 11.44 -2.73 -1.98
N PRO A 56 12.38 -3.61 -1.60
CA PRO A 56 13.62 -3.70 -2.35
C PRO A 56 13.27 -3.94 -3.82
N LEU A 57 14.05 -3.34 -4.74
CA LEU A 57 13.99 -3.78 -6.13
C LEU A 57 14.17 -5.29 -6.11
N PRO A 58 13.52 -6.05 -7.01
CA PRO A 58 14.02 -7.37 -7.34
C PRO A 58 15.45 -7.15 -7.84
N ASP A 59 16.40 -7.20 -6.91
CA ASP A 59 17.80 -7.34 -7.21
C ASP A 59 17.86 -8.54 -8.13
N GLN A 60 18.56 -8.40 -9.24
CA GLN A 60 18.77 -9.49 -10.17
C GLN A 60 19.35 -10.63 -9.35
N ALA A 61 18.51 -11.57 -8.93
CA ALA A 61 18.93 -12.72 -8.16
C ALA A 61 19.86 -13.49 -9.10
N GLU A 62 21.15 -13.33 -8.84
CA GLU A 62 22.29 -13.96 -9.48
C GLU A 62 22.14 -15.49 -9.52
#